data_AF-A0A198AD86-F1
#
_entry.id   AF-A0A198AD86-F1
#
_cell.length_a   1.000
_cell.length_b   1.000
_cell.length_c   1.000
_cell.angle_alpha   90.00
_cell.angle_beta   90.00
_cell.angle_gamma   90.00
#
_symmetry.space_group_name_H-M   'P 1'
#
loop_
_entity.id
_entity.type
_entity.pdbx_description
1 polymer ?
#
loop_
_entity_poly.entity_id
_entity_poly.type
_entity_poly.pdbx_seq_one_letter_code
_entity_poly.pdbx_strand_id
1 'polypeptide(L)'
;MSTPYLHADFTARFHYYGENSKMEEGGQIFCPEGISIGNNVSIQAHYWFNIISQDPQKYPRIILGDGCKSSPGLIISAANRVELGPHVEIGSNVFISDTDHHYRHVGIPVLSQGLTSQSDHVYIGEGACLGDSTVIIGNLHIGKGSVVRPHSLVEQDVPDYCVVEGSPARIIQVYEPVSGIWEDVSSEEEAEQRLLARRQQKLLSICLPTYNRAANLDLCLQAILSQVGNNDKVEVIVSDNASTDGTPQVVDKYRAQYENLRYTRNDENIGADRNIFRVMFQGTGTFIKLQGDDDFQVEGTLLPLLDTIERHADCGVLHVNVHNNDGRIYVKEGLPAFLAETSIMSTFITGTVLRREDLLKVDTPDRFLDSSFNQMYIQYCILQRNPRFCIINRSMYQFAANEPSGYNFGNVVFRSYQTILSYFLGKGLTMQDIRFDKRQALFNKIIPWYHGIISYRMTTNTEGFEDLFIQYYQDEPYFESTLQFIRSIRASSG
;
A
#
# COMPACT_ATOMS: atom_id res chain seq x y z
N MET A 1 -29.73 26.40 -25.74
CA MET A 1 -29.04 26.21 -27.03
C MET A 1 -27.75 25.48 -26.71
N SER A 2 -27.41 24.39 -27.41
CA SER A 2 -26.12 23.72 -27.21
C SER A 2 -25.01 24.69 -27.61
N THR A 3 -24.09 25.01 -26.70
CA THR A 3 -22.88 25.77 -27.04
C THR A 3 -22.13 25.01 -28.14
N PRO A 4 -21.76 25.65 -29.26
CA PRO A 4 -20.95 24.99 -30.27
C PRO A 4 -19.56 24.65 -29.72
N TYR A 5 -18.94 23.61 -30.27
CA TYR A 5 -17.59 23.17 -29.93
C TYR A 5 -16.63 23.43 -31.09
N LEU A 6 -15.32 23.52 -30.81
CA LEU A 6 -14.29 23.67 -31.83
C LEU A 6 -14.44 22.63 -32.95
N HIS A 7 -14.41 23.11 -34.19
CA HIS A 7 -14.46 22.27 -35.39
C HIS A 7 -13.24 21.35 -35.52
N ALA A 8 -13.44 20.17 -36.10
CA ALA A 8 -12.39 19.17 -36.30
C ALA A 8 -11.16 19.70 -37.05
N ASP A 9 -11.37 20.57 -38.05
CA ASP A 9 -10.27 21.18 -38.82
C ASP A 9 -9.36 22.05 -37.94
N PHE A 10 -9.92 22.69 -36.91
CA PHE A 10 -9.15 23.49 -35.96
C PHE A 10 -8.46 22.60 -34.92
N THR A 11 -9.15 21.59 -34.39
CA THR A 11 -8.56 20.68 -33.39
C THR A 11 -7.42 19.84 -33.97
N ALA A 12 -7.43 19.57 -35.28
CA ALA A 12 -6.33 18.91 -35.99
C ALA A 12 -5.00 19.71 -35.99
N ARG A 13 -5.03 21.00 -35.62
CA ARG A 13 -3.83 21.84 -35.50
C ARG A 13 -3.10 21.66 -34.18
N PHE A 14 -3.73 21.02 -33.19
CA PHE A 14 -3.10 20.80 -31.88
C PHE A 14 -1.93 19.82 -32.00
N HIS A 15 -0.98 19.89 -31.05
CA HIS A 15 0.07 18.87 -30.94
C HIS A 15 -0.55 17.47 -30.78
N TYR A 16 -1.58 17.40 -29.93
CA TYR A 16 -2.41 16.22 -29.71
C TYR A 16 -3.79 16.68 -29.24
N TYR A 17 -4.84 15.99 -29.71
CA TYR A 17 -6.21 16.23 -29.29
C TYR A 17 -6.89 14.88 -29.07
N GLY A 18 -7.10 14.52 -27.80
CA GLY A 18 -7.57 13.20 -27.39
C GLY A 18 -9.03 12.92 -27.69
N GLU A 19 -9.39 11.65 -27.59
CA GLU A 19 -10.74 11.16 -27.85
C GLU A 19 -11.75 11.71 -26.84
N ASN A 20 -12.98 11.96 -27.30
CA ASN A 20 -14.09 12.49 -26.50
C ASN A 20 -13.84 13.87 -25.84
N SER A 21 -12.74 14.55 -26.20
CA SER A 21 -12.42 15.88 -25.69
C SER A 21 -13.22 16.97 -26.41
N LYS A 22 -13.71 17.94 -25.65
CA LYS A 22 -14.63 18.98 -26.09
C LYS A 22 -14.20 20.34 -25.56
N MET A 23 -13.96 21.28 -26.45
CA MET A 23 -13.72 22.69 -26.11
C MET A 23 -14.81 23.52 -26.76
N GLU A 24 -15.54 24.31 -25.98
CA GLU A 24 -16.58 25.21 -26.51
C GLU A 24 -15.97 26.30 -27.41
N GLU A 25 -16.71 26.79 -28.40
CA GLU A 25 -16.28 27.94 -29.20
C GLU A 25 -16.34 29.24 -28.38
N GLY A 26 -15.52 30.23 -28.76
CA GLY A 26 -15.49 31.53 -28.10
C GLY A 26 -14.27 31.76 -27.19
N GLY A 27 -13.27 30.86 -27.23
CA GLY A 27 -11.94 31.12 -26.67
C GLY A 27 -10.92 31.56 -27.71
N GLN A 28 -9.76 32.00 -27.25
CA GLN A 28 -8.63 32.44 -28.07
C GLN A 28 -7.45 31.50 -27.87
N ILE A 29 -6.91 30.95 -28.96
CA ILE A 29 -5.78 30.02 -28.93
C ILE A 29 -4.70 30.52 -29.88
N PHE A 30 -3.49 30.69 -29.34
CA PHE A 30 -2.29 31.07 -30.08
C PHE A 30 -1.33 29.88 -30.12
N CYS A 31 -0.83 29.57 -31.32
CA CYS A 31 0.07 28.43 -31.58
C CYS A 31 -0.51 27.07 -31.14
N PRO A 32 -1.69 26.64 -31.63
CA PRO A 32 -2.30 25.36 -31.24
C PRO A 32 -1.35 24.17 -31.38
N GLU A 33 -0.43 24.18 -32.33
CA GLU A 33 0.58 23.15 -32.56
C GLU A 33 1.51 22.88 -31.36
N GLY A 34 1.57 23.80 -30.40
CA GLY A 34 2.29 23.65 -29.13
C GLY A 34 1.40 23.25 -27.96
N ILE A 35 0.14 22.87 -28.19
CA ILE A 35 -0.84 22.53 -27.14
C ILE A 35 -1.26 21.07 -27.27
N SER A 36 -1.26 20.34 -26.16
CA SER A 36 -1.70 18.95 -26.07
C SER A 36 -2.93 18.84 -25.17
N ILE A 37 -4.01 18.28 -25.71
CA ILE A 37 -5.27 18.02 -25.01
C ILE A 37 -5.43 16.51 -24.88
N GLY A 38 -5.50 15.99 -23.65
CA GLY A 38 -5.73 14.58 -23.34
C GLY A 38 -7.11 14.07 -23.75
N ASN A 39 -7.45 12.85 -23.38
CA ASN A 39 -8.77 12.24 -23.60
C ASN A 39 -9.80 12.74 -22.60
N ASN A 40 -11.07 12.82 -23.00
CA ASN A 40 -12.20 13.19 -22.13
C ASN A 40 -12.06 14.57 -21.44
N VAL A 41 -11.31 15.50 -22.05
CA VAL A 41 -11.14 16.87 -21.55
C VAL A 41 -12.35 17.72 -21.90
N SER A 42 -12.82 18.58 -20.99
CA SER A 42 -13.94 19.50 -21.23
C SER A 42 -13.58 20.93 -20.84
N ILE A 43 -13.55 21.86 -21.80
CA ILE A 43 -13.24 23.28 -21.54
C ILE A 43 -14.41 24.16 -21.99
N GLN A 44 -14.99 24.91 -21.05
CA GLN A 44 -16.05 25.88 -21.35
C GLN A 44 -15.48 27.19 -21.92
N ALA A 45 -16.30 27.92 -22.69
CA ALA A 45 -15.89 29.07 -23.49
C ALA A 45 -15.27 30.22 -22.67
N HIS A 46 -14.67 31.17 -23.39
CA HIS A 46 -13.88 32.30 -22.86
C HIS A 46 -12.50 31.94 -22.29
N TYR A 47 -11.91 30.83 -22.74
CA TYR A 47 -10.50 30.52 -22.46
C TYR A 47 -9.53 31.37 -23.30
N TRP A 48 -8.32 31.59 -22.78
CA TRP A 48 -7.21 32.19 -23.51
C TRP A 48 -5.93 31.38 -23.32
N PHE A 49 -5.47 30.70 -24.38
CA PHE A 49 -4.23 29.93 -24.39
C PHE A 49 -3.19 30.64 -25.25
N ASN A 50 -2.08 31.02 -24.62
CA ASN A 50 -1.02 31.80 -25.24
C ASN A 50 0.34 31.11 -25.04
N ILE A 51 1.04 30.83 -26.14
CA ILE A 51 2.43 30.36 -26.12
C ILE A 51 3.32 31.50 -26.61
N ILE A 52 4.24 31.95 -25.74
CA ILE A 52 5.09 33.13 -26.02
C ILE A 52 6.39 32.76 -26.76
N SER A 53 6.85 31.51 -26.63
CA SER A 53 8.15 31.07 -27.18
C SER A 53 8.19 31.04 -28.72
N GLN A 54 9.38 31.31 -29.29
CA GLN A 54 9.62 31.38 -30.74
C GLN A 54 9.79 30.02 -31.45
N ASP A 55 9.87 28.89 -30.73
CA ASP A 55 9.96 27.54 -31.32
C ASP A 55 8.97 26.55 -30.66
N PRO A 56 7.67 26.61 -31.01
CA PRO A 56 6.63 25.75 -30.46
C PRO A 56 6.64 24.32 -31.05
N GLN A 57 7.47 24.03 -32.06
CA GLN A 57 7.29 22.81 -32.88
C GLN A 57 7.96 21.55 -32.31
N LYS A 58 8.87 21.68 -31.33
CA LYS A 58 9.64 20.52 -30.84
C LYS A 58 8.93 19.73 -29.73
N TYR A 59 8.19 20.39 -28.83
CA TYR A 59 7.48 19.78 -27.70
C TYR A 59 6.26 20.64 -27.29
N PRO A 60 5.17 20.04 -26.77
CA PRO A 60 4.02 20.79 -26.30
C PRO A 60 4.37 21.61 -25.04
N ARG A 61 3.84 22.83 -25.00
CA ARG A 61 4.07 23.84 -23.97
C ARG A 61 2.89 23.97 -23.03
N ILE A 62 1.68 23.79 -23.53
CA ILE A 62 0.47 23.69 -22.70
C ILE A 62 -0.03 22.26 -22.81
N ILE A 63 -0.17 21.58 -21.68
CA ILE A 63 -0.59 20.19 -21.63
C ILE A 63 -1.76 20.08 -20.64
N LEU A 64 -2.89 19.59 -21.13
CA LEU A 64 -4.06 19.26 -20.33
C LEU A 64 -4.22 17.75 -20.32
N GLY A 65 -3.98 17.10 -19.17
CA GLY A 65 -4.08 15.66 -19.01
C GLY A 65 -5.50 15.12 -19.14
N ASP A 66 -5.63 13.80 -19.22
CA ASP A 66 -6.90 13.12 -19.44
C ASP A 66 -7.95 13.49 -18.38
N GLY A 67 -9.18 13.77 -18.81
CA GLY A 67 -10.30 14.04 -17.92
C GLY A 67 -10.29 15.40 -17.22
N CYS A 68 -9.39 16.32 -17.58
CA CYS A 68 -9.42 17.69 -17.07
C CYS A 68 -10.73 18.39 -17.42
N LYS A 69 -11.25 19.21 -16.49
CA LYS A 69 -12.49 19.98 -16.70
C LYS A 69 -12.30 21.42 -16.28
N SER A 70 -12.71 22.34 -17.14
CA SER A 70 -12.67 23.77 -16.88
C SER A 70 -14.02 24.43 -17.01
N SER A 71 -14.37 25.20 -15.99
CA SER A 71 -15.37 26.25 -16.05
C SER A 71 -14.89 27.43 -16.92
N PRO A 72 -15.76 28.40 -17.26
CA PRO A 72 -15.42 29.48 -18.18
C PRO A 72 -14.28 30.37 -17.66
N GLY A 73 -13.47 30.91 -18.58
CA GLY A 73 -12.46 31.92 -18.25
C GLY A 73 -11.07 31.39 -17.89
N LEU A 74 -10.72 30.16 -18.25
CA LEU A 74 -9.36 29.65 -18.05
C LEU A 74 -8.34 30.38 -18.93
N ILE A 75 -7.33 30.98 -18.30
CA ILE A 75 -6.24 31.66 -18.97
C ILE A 75 -4.93 30.92 -18.68
N ILE A 76 -4.24 30.50 -19.73
CA ILE A 76 -2.91 29.89 -19.63
C ILE A 76 -1.95 30.65 -20.54
N SER A 77 -0.89 31.19 -19.96
CA SER A 77 0.21 31.84 -20.67
C SER A 77 1.50 31.10 -20.39
N ALA A 78 2.08 30.46 -21.42
CA ALA A 78 3.27 29.63 -21.30
C ALA A 78 4.43 30.18 -22.14
N ALA A 79 5.54 30.55 -21.50
CA ALA A 79 6.83 30.75 -22.16
C ALA A 79 7.68 29.48 -22.14
N ASN A 80 7.64 28.72 -21.04
CA ASN A 80 8.36 27.49 -20.81
C ASN A 80 7.45 26.27 -21.00
N ARG A 81 6.63 25.95 -20.00
CA ARG A 81 5.69 24.83 -20.01
C ARG A 81 4.69 24.97 -18.85
N VAL A 82 3.43 24.70 -19.15
CA VAL A 82 2.34 24.55 -18.18
C VAL A 82 1.71 23.19 -18.41
N GLU A 83 1.74 22.34 -17.40
CA GLU A 83 1.23 20.98 -17.46
C GLU A 83 0.23 20.74 -16.34
N LEU A 84 -0.97 20.30 -16.72
CA LEU A 84 -1.98 19.80 -15.82
C LEU A 84 -2.04 18.28 -15.99
N GLY A 85 -1.86 17.55 -14.89
CA GLY A 85 -2.01 16.11 -14.83
C GLY A 85 -3.46 15.66 -15.10
N PRO A 86 -3.72 14.34 -15.07
CA PRO A 86 -5.07 13.83 -15.29
C PRO A 86 -6.06 14.31 -14.22
N HIS A 87 -7.33 14.46 -14.61
CA HIS A 87 -8.45 14.72 -13.72
C HIS A 87 -8.35 16.00 -12.88
N VAL A 88 -7.64 17.02 -13.36
CA VAL A 88 -7.62 18.34 -12.70
C VAL A 88 -8.96 19.06 -12.92
N GLU A 89 -9.53 19.55 -11.83
CA GLU A 89 -10.75 20.37 -11.83
C GLU A 89 -10.37 21.85 -11.75
N ILE A 90 -10.91 22.66 -12.68
CA ILE A 90 -10.52 24.05 -12.87
C ILE A 90 -11.78 24.92 -12.76
N GLY A 91 -11.78 25.79 -11.75
CA GLY A 91 -12.82 26.79 -11.52
C GLY A 91 -12.86 27.88 -12.60
N SER A 92 -13.81 28.79 -12.45
CA SER A 92 -14.01 29.90 -13.37
C SER A 92 -12.91 30.95 -13.21
N ASN A 93 -12.48 31.58 -14.29
CA ASN A 93 -11.51 32.69 -14.28
C ASN A 93 -10.14 32.35 -13.63
N VAL A 94 -9.69 31.10 -13.75
CA VAL A 94 -8.35 30.70 -13.28
C VAL A 94 -7.27 31.23 -14.23
N PHE A 95 -6.23 31.84 -13.68
CA PHE A 95 -5.07 32.36 -14.42
C PHE A 95 -3.81 31.58 -14.08
N ILE A 96 -3.09 31.11 -15.09
CA ILE A 96 -1.85 30.33 -14.93
C ILE A 96 -0.76 30.94 -15.83
N SER A 97 0.38 31.31 -15.25
CA SER A 97 1.54 31.83 -16.00
C SER A 97 2.87 31.35 -15.43
N ASP A 98 3.71 30.79 -16.29
CA ASP A 98 5.08 30.33 -15.94
C ASP A 98 6.16 31.42 -16.08
N THR A 99 5.76 32.60 -16.55
CA THR A 99 6.65 33.70 -16.89
C THR A 99 6.10 35.04 -16.43
N ASP A 100 7.01 36.01 -16.25
CA ASP A 100 6.73 37.42 -16.00
C ASP A 100 7.68 38.28 -16.87
N HIS A 101 7.62 39.60 -16.74
CA HIS A 101 8.51 40.54 -17.41
C HIS A 101 9.66 41.00 -16.52
N HIS A 102 10.83 41.22 -17.11
CA HIS A 102 11.87 41.99 -16.44
C HIS A 102 11.42 43.45 -16.29
N TYR A 103 11.56 44.01 -15.09
CA TYR A 103 11.15 45.40 -14.81
C TYR A 103 12.22 46.23 -14.10
N ARG A 104 13.38 45.61 -13.77
CA ARG A 104 14.39 46.22 -12.89
C ARG A 104 15.26 47.29 -13.57
N HIS A 105 15.26 47.40 -14.90
CA HIS A 105 15.98 48.44 -15.63
C HIS A 105 15.15 49.72 -15.73
N VAL A 106 15.25 50.56 -14.70
CA VAL A 106 14.56 51.85 -14.63
C VAL A 106 14.95 52.73 -15.83
N GLY A 107 13.94 53.31 -16.50
CA GLY A 107 14.13 54.15 -17.70
C GLY A 107 13.95 53.41 -19.03
N ILE A 108 13.86 52.07 -19.00
CA ILE A 108 13.50 51.25 -20.16
C ILE A 108 12.06 50.76 -19.96
N PRO A 109 11.13 50.94 -20.92
CA PRO A 109 9.78 50.37 -20.81
C PRO A 109 9.85 48.84 -20.56
N VAL A 110 9.00 48.31 -19.67
CA VAL A 110 8.99 46.88 -19.29
C VAL A 110 8.92 45.95 -20.50
N LEU A 111 8.12 46.32 -21.50
CA LEU A 111 7.99 45.58 -22.76
C LEU A 111 9.34 45.38 -23.49
N SER A 112 10.29 46.30 -23.29
CA SER A 112 11.60 46.30 -23.91
C SER A 112 12.69 45.62 -23.06
N GLN A 113 12.35 45.14 -21.86
CA GLN A 113 13.32 44.52 -20.94
C GLN A 113 13.35 42.98 -21.01
N GLY A 114 12.42 42.36 -21.74
CA GLY A 114 12.37 40.90 -21.91
C GLY A 114 11.54 40.16 -20.85
N LEU A 115 11.54 38.83 -20.93
CA LEU A 115 10.81 37.92 -20.04
C LEU A 115 11.74 37.33 -18.98
N THR A 116 11.21 37.02 -17.80
CA THR A 116 11.94 36.32 -16.75
C THR A 116 12.35 34.93 -17.23
N SER A 117 13.66 34.70 -17.42
CA SER A 117 14.17 33.40 -17.81
C SER A 117 14.30 32.48 -16.59
N GLN A 118 13.37 31.54 -16.46
CA GLN A 118 13.55 30.37 -15.59
C GLN A 118 13.31 29.13 -16.45
N SER A 119 14.16 28.11 -16.33
CA SER A 119 14.12 26.89 -17.15
C SER A 119 13.15 25.84 -16.61
N ASP A 120 12.24 26.23 -15.73
CA ASP A 120 11.34 25.33 -15.05
C ASP A 120 9.92 25.51 -15.59
N HIS A 121 8.92 24.87 -14.98
CA HIS A 121 7.56 24.79 -15.50
C HIS A 121 6.53 24.91 -14.38
N VAL A 122 5.27 25.15 -14.77
CA VAL A 122 4.13 24.95 -13.87
C VAL A 122 3.64 23.52 -14.05
N TYR A 123 3.58 22.77 -12.95
CA TYR A 123 2.96 21.45 -12.92
C TYR A 123 1.82 21.41 -11.91
N ILE A 124 0.67 20.89 -12.32
CA ILE A 124 -0.50 20.69 -11.45
C ILE A 124 -0.81 19.20 -11.44
N GLY A 125 -0.65 18.58 -10.27
CA GLY A 125 -0.72 17.14 -10.08
C GLY A 125 -2.11 16.57 -10.33
N GLU A 126 -2.13 15.26 -10.57
CA GLU A 126 -3.36 14.49 -10.81
C GLU A 126 -4.43 14.77 -9.75
N GLY A 127 -5.68 14.99 -10.19
CA GLY A 127 -6.82 15.15 -9.30
C GLY A 127 -6.80 16.42 -8.43
N ALA A 128 -5.90 17.37 -8.69
CA ALA A 128 -5.91 18.65 -8.01
C ALA A 128 -7.16 19.49 -8.40
N CYS A 129 -7.59 20.36 -7.49
CA CYS A 129 -8.73 21.25 -7.69
C CYS A 129 -8.28 22.71 -7.55
N LEU A 130 -8.59 23.52 -8.56
CA LEU A 130 -8.31 24.96 -8.58
C LEU A 130 -9.63 25.71 -8.42
N GLY A 131 -9.81 26.40 -7.30
CA GLY A 131 -11.00 27.19 -7.03
C GLY A 131 -11.15 28.39 -7.96
N ASP A 132 -12.36 28.92 -8.06
CA ASP A 132 -12.67 30.08 -8.90
C ASP A 132 -11.73 31.27 -8.64
N SER A 133 -11.31 31.94 -9.71
CA SER A 133 -10.46 33.13 -9.67
C SER A 133 -9.12 32.92 -8.95
N THR A 134 -8.60 31.69 -8.98
CA THR A 134 -7.24 31.38 -8.53
C THR A 134 -6.22 31.93 -9.52
N VAL A 135 -5.12 32.46 -8.99
CA VAL A 135 -3.98 32.96 -9.76
C VAL A 135 -2.76 32.11 -9.42
N ILE A 136 -2.13 31.50 -10.43
CA ILE A 136 -0.91 30.70 -10.31
C ILE A 136 0.16 31.39 -11.14
N ILE A 137 1.24 31.84 -10.48
CA ILE A 137 2.34 32.54 -11.16
C ILE A 137 3.71 32.03 -10.74
N GLY A 138 4.62 31.99 -11.69
CA GLY A 138 5.99 31.51 -11.51
C GLY A 138 6.15 30.05 -11.95
N ASN A 139 7.28 29.43 -11.60
CA ASN A 139 7.51 28.01 -11.86
C ASN A 139 7.38 27.25 -10.56
N LEU A 140 6.32 26.47 -10.44
CA LEU A 140 5.94 25.79 -9.21
C LEU A 140 5.16 24.52 -9.49
N HIS A 141 5.10 23.67 -8.48
CA HIS A 141 4.37 22.41 -8.49
C HIS A 141 3.21 22.45 -7.50
N ILE A 142 2.00 22.19 -7.97
CA ILE A 142 0.85 21.85 -7.12
C ILE A 142 0.73 20.34 -7.08
N GLY A 143 0.82 19.75 -5.89
CA GLY A 143 0.87 18.31 -5.70
C GLY A 143 -0.46 17.60 -5.98
N LYS A 144 -0.40 16.28 -6.14
CA LYS A 144 -1.53 15.38 -6.39
C LYS A 144 -2.63 15.57 -5.35
N GLY A 145 -3.89 15.63 -5.81
CA GLY A 145 -5.07 15.72 -4.95
C GLY A 145 -5.14 16.96 -4.05
N SER A 146 -4.33 18.00 -4.33
CA SER A 146 -4.33 19.25 -3.57
C SER A 146 -5.48 20.15 -4.00
N VAL A 147 -5.94 21.00 -3.08
CA VAL A 147 -7.06 21.92 -3.31
C VAL A 147 -6.60 23.35 -3.09
N VAL A 148 -6.75 24.19 -4.12
CA VAL A 148 -6.56 25.64 -4.00
C VAL A 148 -7.92 26.28 -3.82
N ARG A 149 -8.13 26.98 -2.70
CA ARG A 149 -9.41 27.67 -2.44
C ARG A 149 -9.60 28.84 -3.42
N PRO A 150 -10.85 29.21 -3.75
CA PRO A 150 -11.13 30.37 -4.61
C PRO A 150 -10.42 31.64 -4.16
N HIS A 151 -10.10 32.52 -5.11
CA HIS A 151 -9.43 33.80 -4.88
C HIS A 151 -8.02 33.71 -4.27
N SER A 152 -7.34 32.57 -4.39
CA SER A 152 -5.98 32.40 -3.88
C SER A 152 -4.91 32.77 -4.91
N LEU A 153 -3.77 33.28 -4.43
CA LEU A 153 -2.58 33.58 -5.22
C LEU A 153 -1.47 32.59 -4.86
N VAL A 154 -1.19 31.64 -5.76
CA VAL A 154 -0.18 30.60 -5.58
C VAL A 154 1.11 31.03 -6.27
N GLU A 155 2.15 31.26 -5.45
CA GLU A 155 3.48 31.71 -5.89
C GLU A 155 4.59 30.76 -5.41
N GLN A 156 4.23 29.65 -4.77
CA GLN A 156 5.13 28.65 -4.20
C GLN A 156 4.56 27.25 -4.39
N ASP A 157 5.42 26.23 -4.29
CA ASP A 157 5.04 24.83 -4.37
C ASP A 157 4.00 24.46 -3.30
N VAL A 158 3.02 23.65 -3.70
CA VAL A 158 2.03 23.04 -2.82
C VAL A 158 2.30 21.53 -2.79
N PRO A 159 2.66 20.92 -1.65
CA PRO A 159 2.86 19.48 -1.55
C PRO A 159 1.57 18.69 -1.80
N ASP A 160 1.70 17.41 -2.14
CA ASP A 160 0.55 16.51 -2.35
C ASP A 160 -0.46 16.56 -1.20
N TYR A 161 -1.74 16.39 -1.52
CA TYR A 161 -2.84 16.31 -0.56
C TYR A 161 -2.83 17.42 0.50
N CYS A 162 -2.66 18.67 0.04
CA CYS A 162 -2.76 19.87 0.86
C CYS A 162 -3.92 20.76 0.39
N VAL A 163 -4.54 21.49 1.31
CA VAL A 163 -5.46 22.58 0.99
C VAL A 163 -4.76 23.91 1.24
N VAL A 164 -4.77 24.80 0.26
CA VAL A 164 -4.19 26.15 0.38
C VAL A 164 -5.23 27.25 0.18
N GLU A 165 -5.04 28.37 0.86
CA GLU A 165 -5.90 29.55 0.77
C GLU A 165 -5.10 30.86 0.95
N GLY A 166 -5.55 31.94 0.29
CA GLY A 166 -5.10 33.30 0.57
C GLY A 166 -4.21 33.92 -0.51
N SER A 167 -3.75 35.14 -0.26
CA SER A 167 -2.85 35.89 -1.15
C SER A 167 -1.75 36.58 -0.33
N PRO A 168 -0.54 35.99 -0.25
CA PRO A 168 -0.14 34.74 -0.90
C PRO A 168 -0.79 33.51 -0.25
N ALA A 169 -0.98 32.43 -1.03
CA ALA A 169 -1.64 31.21 -0.58
C ALA A 169 -0.79 30.47 0.46
N ARG A 170 -1.45 29.93 1.49
CA ARG A 170 -0.83 29.18 2.59
C ARG A 170 -1.58 27.89 2.85
N ILE A 171 -0.85 26.86 3.30
CA ILE A 171 -1.45 25.57 3.66
C ILE A 171 -2.34 25.79 4.88
N ILE A 172 -3.61 25.42 4.75
CA ILE A 172 -4.62 25.47 5.81
C ILE A 172 -5.06 24.08 6.26
N GLN A 173 -4.86 23.04 5.43
CA GLN A 173 -5.12 21.65 5.79
C GLN A 173 -4.11 20.70 5.14
N VAL A 174 -3.77 19.63 5.85
CA VAL A 174 -2.94 18.52 5.36
C VAL A 174 -3.72 17.22 5.51
N TYR A 175 -3.73 16.38 4.48
CA TYR A 175 -4.34 15.05 4.56
C TYR A 175 -3.42 14.06 5.28
N GLU A 176 -3.96 13.36 6.27
CA GLU A 176 -3.30 12.25 6.98
C GLU A 176 -3.73 10.90 6.36
N PRO A 177 -2.87 10.22 5.58
CA PRO A 177 -3.24 9.02 4.84
C PRO A 177 -3.67 7.84 5.71
N VAL A 178 -3.17 7.74 6.95
CA VAL A 178 -3.48 6.61 7.83
C VAL A 178 -4.91 6.71 8.36
N SER A 179 -5.27 7.87 8.91
CA SER A 179 -6.61 8.11 9.46
C SER A 179 -7.64 8.41 8.36
N GLY A 180 -7.18 8.86 7.19
CA GLY A 180 -8.02 9.26 6.08
C GLY A 180 -8.73 10.61 6.29
N ILE A 181 -8.20 11.46 7.17
CA ILE A 181 -8.83 12.72 7.60
C ILE A 181 -7.99 13.91 7.12
N TRP A 182 -8.67 15.00 6.75
CA TRP A 182 -8.05 16.32 6.55
C TRP A 182 -7.88 17.02 7.89
N GLU A 183 -6.65 17.37 8.23
CA GLU A 183 -6.34 18.01 9.49
C GLU A 183 -6.04 19.49 9.25
N ASP A 184 -6.72 20.36 9.99
CA ASP A 184 -6.47 21.79 9.94
C ASP A 184 -5.07 22.10 10.51
N VAL A 185 -4.40 23.08 9.91
CA VAL A 185 -3.11 23.61 10.39
C VAL A 185 -3.23 25.11 10.64
N SER A 186 -2.64 25.56 11.75
CA SER A 186 -2.74 26.93 12.21
C SER A 186 -1.53 27.81 11.84
N SER A 187 -0.42 27.19 11.42
CA SER A 187 0.79 27.89 10.96
C SER A 187 1.56 27.09 9.91
N GLU A 188 2.50 27.77 9.24
CA GLU A 188 3.43 27.13 8.30
C GLU A 188 4.30 26.07 9.01
N GLU A 189 4.77 26.33 10.24
CA GLU A 189 5.56 25.36 10.99
C GLU A 189 4.77 24.10 11.34
N GLU A 190 3.47 24.24 11.67
CA GLU A 190 2.59 23.08 11.92
C GLU A 190 2.40 22.25 10.63
N ALA A 191 2.19 22.93 9.50
CA ALA A 191 2.09 22.28 8.19
C ALA A 191 3.38 21.50 7.86
N GLU A 192 4.55 22.13 8.03
CA GLU A 192 5.85 21.49 7.81
C GLU A 192 6.06 20.27 8.70
N GLN A 193 5.70 20.34 9.99
CA GLN A 193 5.81 19.22 10.91
C GLN A 193 4.93 18.04 10.47
N ARG A 194 3.68 18.29 10.07
CA ARG A 194 2.77 17.24 9.58
C ARG A 194 3.27 16.63 8.27
N LEU A 195 3.74 17.47 7.35
CA LEU A 195 4.33 17.00 6.09
C LEU A 195 5.60 16.16 6.32
N LEU A 196 6.42 16.54 7.29
CA LEU A 196 7.60 15.77 7.68
C LEU A 196 7.19 14.42 8.29
N ALA A 197 6.21 14.40 9.19
CA ALA A 197 5.67 13.17 9.77
C ALA A 197 5.12 12.24 8.67
N ARG A 198 4.36 12.79 7.72
CA ARG A 198 3.82 12.05 6.57
C ARG A 198 4.92 11.46 5.68
N ARG A 199 5.99 12.21 5.42
CA ARG A 199 7.17 11.71 4.66
C ARG A 199 7.93 10.63 5.40
N GLN A 200 7.96 10.68 6.74
CA GLN A 200 8.63 9.68 7.57
C GLN A 200 7.78 8.44 7.81
N GLN A 201 6.46 8.53 7.62
CA GLN A 201 5.53 7.44 7.82
C GLN A 201 5.79 6.32 6.80
N LYS A 202 6.31 5.19 7.30
CA LYS A 202 6.48 3.99 6.49
C LYS A 202 5.10 3.46 6.08
N LEU A 203 4.97 2.97 4.85
CA LEU A 203 3.80 2.21 4.43
C LEU A 203 3.84 0.80 5.00
N LEU A 204 4.99 0.12 4.92
CA LEU A 204 5.12 -1.29 5.26
C LEU A 204 6.30 -1.54 6.19
N SER A 205 6.04 -2.19 7.33
CA SER A 205 7.07 -2.84 8.14
C SER A 205 7.09 -4.33 7.82
N ILE A 206 8.22 -4.83 7.31
CA ILE A 206 8.47 -6.25 7.15
C ILE A 206 9.15 -6.75 8.42
N CYS A 207 8.45 -7.56 9.21
CA CYS A 207 8.84 -7.97 10.55
C CYS A 207 9.31 -9.44 10.56
N LEU A 208 10.61 -9.64 10.79
CA LEU A 208 11.29 -10.94 10.77
C LEU A 208 11.70 -11.39 12.18
N PRO A 209 11.04 -12.40 12.77
CA PRO A 209 11.58 -13.10 13.92
C PRO A 209 12.64 -14.11 13.46
N THR A 210 13.77 -14.18 14.14
CA THR A 210 14.84 -15.14 13.83
C THR A 210 15.45 -15.75 15.09
N TYR A 211 15.95 -16.99 14.97
CA TYR A 211 16.71 -17.66 16.02
C TYR A 211 17.62 -18.74 15.44
N ASN A 212 18.94 -18.58 15.56
CA ASN A 212 19.95 -19.56 15.16
C ASN A 212 19.81 -20.06 13.70
N ARG A 213 19.55 -19.13 12.77
CA ARG A 213 19.31 -19.41 11.35
C ARG A 213 20.06 -18.42 10.45
N ALA A 214 21.30 -18.07 10.81
CA ALA A 214 22.09 -17.06 10.09
C ALA A 214 22.11 -17.27 8.57
N ALA A 215 22.26 -18.50 8.09
CA ALA A 215 22.30 -18.80 6.64
C ALA A 215 20.96 -18.52 5.93
N ASN A 216 19.83 -18.90 6.55
CA ASN A 216 18.51 -18.63 5.98
C ASN A 216 18.20 -17.13 6.05
N LEU A 217 18.53 -16.48 7.17
CA LEU A 217 18.36 -15.05 7.32
C LEU A 217 19.16 -14.27 6.26
N ASP A 218 20.37 -14.71 5.92
CA ASP A 218 21.19 -14.09 4.86
C ASP A 218 20.45 -14.12 3.51
N LEU A 219 19.90 -15.28 3.14
CA LEU A 219 19.12 -15.44 1.91
C LEU A 219 17.81 -14.63 1.95
N CYS A 220 17.12 -14.62 3.08
CA CYS A 220 15.88 -13.89 3.27
C CYS A 220 16.08 -12.38 3.15
N LEU A 221 17.09 -11.84 3.85
CA LEU A 221 17.45 -10.41 3.77
C LEU A 221 17.92 -10.03 2.37
N GLN A 222 18.73 -10.87 1.71
CA GLN A 222 19.11 -10.64 0.32
C GLN A 222 17.87 -10.54 -0.59
N ALA A 223 16.94 -11.49 -0.49
CA ALA A 223 15.73 -11.55 -1.32
C ALA A 223 14.80 -10.35 -1.11
N ILE A 224 14.73 -9.81 0.11
CA ILE A 224 13.92 -8.64 0.44
C ILE A 224 14.62 -7.35 0.01
N LEU A 225 15.83 -7.11 0.51
CA LEU A 225 16.53 -5.82 0.39
C LEU A 225 17.00 -5.53 -1.04
N SER A 226 17.31 -6.56 -1.83
CA SER A 226 17.61 -6.38 -3.27
C SER A 226 16.42 -5.86 -4.08
N GLN A 227 15.18 -6.10 -3.62
CA GLN A 227 13.97 -5.60 -4.28
C GLN A 227 13.54 -4.24 -3.76
N VAL A 228 13.57 -4.04 -2.43
CA VAL A 228 13.06 -2.79 -1.82
C VAL A 228 14.12 -1.70 -1.69
N GLY A 229 15.41 -2.03 -1.74
CA GLY A 229 16.49 -1.05 -1.56
C GLY A 229 16.30 -0.19 -0.31
N ASN A 230 16.65 1.09 -0.41
CA ASN A 230 16.36 2.12 0.60
C ASN A 230 15.03 2.85 0.32
N ASN A 231 14.01 2.12 -0.14
CA ASN A 231 12.67 2.70 -0.33
C ASN A 231 12.18 3.29 0.99
N ASP A 232 11.88 4.59 0.97
CA ASP A 232 11.48 5.40 2.11
C ASP A 232 10.11 5.00 2.67
N LYS A 233 9.28 4.29 1.90
CA LYS A 233 8.00 3.72 2.35
C LYS A 233 8.14 2.38 3.06
N VAL A 234 9.32 1.75 3.06
CA VAL A 234 9.50 0.41 3.65
C VAL A 234 10.52 0.45 4.77
N GLU A 235 10.25 -0.29 5.84
CA GLU A 235 11.26 -0.68 6.82
C GLU A 235 11.29 -2.20 6.96
N VAL A 236 12.47 -2.74 7.24
CA VAL A 236 12.70 -4.15 7.53
C VAL A 236 13.19 -4.26 8.96
N ILE A 237 12.55 -5.09 9.78
CA ILE A 237 12.88 -5.24 11.20
C ILE A 237 13.23 -6.70 11.47
N VAL A 238 14.45 -6.94 11.91
CA VAL A 238 14.88 -8.25 12.40
C VAL A 238 14.84 -8.26 13.93
N SER A 239 14.09 -9.20 14.49
CA SER A 239 14.04 -9.49 15.93
C SER A 239 14.75 -10.81 16.20
N ASP A 240 16.00 -10.72 16.63
CA ASP A 240 16.83 -11.87 16.98
C ASP A 240 16.53 -12.36 18.40
N ASN A 241 16.13 -13.62 18.51
CA ASN A 241 15.71 -14.24 19.75
C ASN A 241 16.88 -14.77 20.61
N ALA A 242 17.90 -13.94 20.81
CA ALA A 242 19.14 -14.28 21.52
C ALA A 242 19.96 -15.38 20.81
N SER A 243 20.11 -15.29 19.49
CA SER A 243 20.93 -16.23 18.72
C SER A 243 22.37 -16.28 19.19
N THR A 244 22.96 -17.47 19.10
CA THR A 244 24.34 -17.79 19.46
C THR A 244 25.22 -18.08 18.25
N ASP A 245 24.65 -18.04 17.04
CA ASP A 245 25.32 -18.25 15.77
C ASP A 245 25.76 -16.93 15.12
N GLY A 246 26.04 -16.96 13.80
CA GLY A 246 26.45 -15.79 13.02
C GLY A 246 25.36 -14.76 12.73
N THR A 247 24.19 -14.83 13.38
CA THR A 247 23.03 -13.97 13.08
C THR A 247 23.34 -12.47 13.17
N PRO A 248 23.99 -11.95 14.24
CA PRO A 248 24.35 -10.52 14.30
C PRO A 248 25.22 -10.06 13.12
N GLN A 249 26.20 -10.87 12.72
CA GLN A 249 27.13 -10.55 11.63
C GLN A 249 26.42 -10.50 10.27
N VAL A 250 25.44 -11.39 10.05
CA VAL A 250 24.59 -11.35 8.85
C VAL A 250 23.80 -10.05 8.81
N VAL A 251 23.21 -9.62 9.92
CA VAL A 251 22.42 -8.38 9.95
C VAL A 251 23.32 -7.15 9.75
N ASP A 252 24.49 -7.10 10.38
CA ASP A 252 25.45 -5.99 10.24
C ASP A 252 25.94 -5.82 8.79
N LYS A 253 26.15 -6.92 8.06
CA LYS A 253 26.48 -6.92 6.61
C LYS A 253 25.45 -6.12 5.80
N TYR A 254 24.17 -6.23 6.11
CA TYR A 254 23.11 -5.52 5.40
C TYR A 254 22.87 -4.10 5.94
N ARG A 255 23.00 -3.87 7.25
CA ARG A 255 22.87 -2.51 7.82
C ARG A 255 23.92 -1.53 7.30
N ALA A 256 25.08 -2.03 6.88
CA ALA A 256 26.10 -1.22 6.22
C ALA A 256 25.68 -0.71 4.83
N GLN A 257 24.63 -1.28 4.23
CA GLN A 257 24.18 -0.99 2.85
C GLN A 257 22.76 -0.41 2.81
N TYR A 258 21.91 -0.77 3.78
CA TYR A 258 20.49 -0.44 3.80
C TYR A 258 20.13 0.28 5.10
N GLU A 259 19.73 1.55 4.98
CA GLU A 259 19.38 2.44 6.10
C GLU A 259 18.00 2.10 6.69
N ASN A 260 17.15 1.45 5.91
CA ASN A 260 15.82 1.01 6.32
C ASN A 260 15.78 -0.36 7.02
N LEU A 261 16.95 -0.95 7.35
CA LEU A 261 17.06 -2.18 8.13
C LEU A 261 17.31 -1.90 9.61
N ARG A 262 16.35 -2.29 10.45
CA ARG A 262 16.41 -2.21 11.92
C ARG A 262 16.68 -3.60 12.51
N TYR A 263 17.49 -3.63 13.55
CA TYR A 263 17.84 -4.84 14.27
C TYR A 263 17.57 -4.68 15.75
N THR A 264 16.86 -5.65 16.33
CA THR A 264 16.70 -5.79 17.78
C THR A 264 17.07 -7.20 18.19
N ARG A 265 17.66 -7.33 19.37
CA ARG A 265 18.08 -8.62 19.92
C ARG A 265 17.52 -8.76 21.33
N ASN A 266 16.89 -9.90 21.61
CA ASN A 266 16.42 -10.25 22.94
C ASN A 266 17.62 -10.65 23.83
N ASP A 267 17.52 -10.39 25.13
CA ASP A 267 18.55 -10.81 26.10
C ASP A 267 18.59 -12.33 26.27
N GLU A 268 17.42 -12.98 26.15
CA GLU A 268 17.23 -14.42 26.21
C GLU A 268 16.24 -14.91 25.14
N ASN A 269 16.24 -16.22 24.89
CA ASN A 269 15.28 -16.84 23.98
C ASN A 269 13.90 -16.92 24.66
N ILE A 270 12.95 -16.11 24.19
CA ILE A 270 11.58 -16.03 24.73
C ILE A 270 10.59 -16.99 24.04
N GLY A 271 11.07 -17.86 23.15
CA GLY A 271 10.26 -18.71 22.29
C GLY A 271 9.75 -17.99 21.03
N ALA A 272 9.40 -18.78 20.01
CA ALA A 272 9.06 -18.27 18.68
C ALA A 272 7.80 -17.38 18.68
N ASP A 273 6.72 -17.82 19.34
CA ASP A 273 5.44 -17.08 19.37
C ASP A 273 5.59 -15.71 20.03
N ARG A 274 6.32 -15.63 21.16
CA ARG A 274 6.64 -14.35 21.80
C ARG A 274 7.52 -13.46 20.95
N ASN A 275 8.47 -14.02 20.20
CA ASN A 275 9.33 -13.23 19.31
C ASN A 275 8.55 -12.70 18.09
N ILE A 276 7.65 -13.51 17.50
CA ILE A 276 6.71 -13.08 16.45
C ILE A 276 5.84 -11.94 16.97
N PHE A 277 5.26 -12.12 18.16
CA PHE A 277 4.45 -11.08 18.80
C PHE A 277 5.26 -9.80 19.04
N ARG A 278 6.49 -9.90 19.57
CA ARG A 278 7.34 -8.74 19.83
C ARG A 278 7.65 -7.95 18.56
N VAL A 279 8.10 -8.63 17.50
CA VAL A 279 8.48 -7.94 16.25
C VAL A 279 7.28 -7.32 15.53
N MET A 280 6.09 -7.91 15.66
CA MET A 280 4.84 -7.37 15.13
C MET A 280 4.56 -5.95 15.66
N PHE A 281 4.77 -5.73 16.96
CA PHE A 281 4.53 -4.43 17.61
C PHE A 281 5.71 -3.45 17.54
N GLN A 282 6.88 -3.88 17.04
CA GLN A 282 8.01 -2.99 16.77
C GLN A 282 7.87 -2.20 15.45
N GLY A 283 7.00 -2.67 14.55
CA GLY A 283 6.73 -2.02 13.28
C GLY A 283 6.04 -0.67 13.43
N THR A 284 6.48 0.30 12.63
CA THR A 284 5.96 1.68 12.59
C THR A 284 5.17 1.99 11.33
N GLY A 285 5.22 1.11 10.34
CA GLY A 285 4.53 1.27 9.08
C GLY A 285 3.01 1.16 9.21
N THR A 286 2.29 1.76 8.27
CA THR A 286 0.82 1.69 8.20
C THR A 286 0.33 0.24 8.16
N PHE A 287 1.11 -0.64 7.54
CA PHE A 287 0.89 -2.08 7.50
C PHE A 287 2.07 -2.85 8.09
N ILE A 288 1.75 -3.93 8.81
CA ILE A 288 2.70 -4.88 9.39
C ILE A 288 2.64 -6.17 8.58
N LYS A 289 3.71 -6.52 7.89
CA LYS A 289 3.88 -7.83 7.26
C LYS A 289 4.75 -8.70 8.15
N LEU A 290 4.24 -9.86 8.56
CA LEU A 290 5.09 -10.87 9.17
C LEU A 290 5.86 -11.65 8.09
N GLN A 291 7.05 -12.11 8.44
CA GLN A 291 7.95 -12.78 7.50
C GLN A 291 8.81 -13.80 8.24
N GLY A 292 8.70 -15.07 7.88
CA GLY A 292 9.61 -16.13 8.33
C GLY A 292 11.01 -15.91 7.76
N ASP A 293 12.04 -16.17 8.58
CA ASP A 293 13.44 -16.06 8.19
C ASP A 293 13.90 -17.17 7.22
N ASP A 294 13.05 -18.18 7.01
CA ASP A 294 13.21 -19.32 6.12
C ASP A 294 12.28 -19.30 4.89
N ASP A 295 11.57 -18.19 4.69
CA ASP A 295 10.79 -17.90 3.50
C ASP A 295 11.53 -16.86 2.66
N PHE A 296 11.88 -17.21 1.43
CA PHE A 296 12.64 -16.35 0.51
C PHE A 296 11.72 -15.74 -0.52
N GLN A 297 11.68 -14.41 -0.57
CA GLN A 297 10.85 -13.70 -1.52
C GLN A 297 11.26 -13.96 -2.97
N VAL A 298 10.31 -14.29 -3.84
CA VAL A 298 10.53 -14.38 -5.29
C VAL A 298 10.79 -12.98 -5.87
N GLU A 299 11.74 -12.87 -6.77
CA GLU A 299 12.08 -11.59 -7.43
C GLU A 299 10.87 -10.97 -8.14
N GLY A 300 10.74 -9.65 -8.04
CA GLY A 300 9.66 -8.89 -8.70
C GLY A 300 8.30 -9.00 -8.02
N THR A 301 8.22 -9.48 -6.77
CA THR A 301 6.95 -9.66 -6.06
C THR A 301 6.70 -8.62 -4.96
N LEU A 302 7.73 -8.00 -4.37
CA LEU A 302 7.53 -7.02 -3.29
C LEU A 302 6.98 -5.67 -3.78
N LEU A 303 7.47 -5.14 -4.90
CA LEU A 303 6.93 -3.87 -5.42
C LEU A 303 5.44 -3.97 -5.80
N PRO A 304 4.97 -5.04 -6.47
CA PRO A 304 3.54 -5.27 -6.67
C PRO A 304 2.74 -5.45 -5.37
N LEU A 305 3.36 -6.03 -4.32
CA LEU A 305 2.71 -6.12 -3.01
C LEU A 305 2.50 -4.73 -2.40
N LEU A 306 3.49 -3.83 -2.50
CA LEU A 306 3.34 -2.44 -2.03
C LEU A 306 2.19 -1.72 -2.74
N ASP A 307 2.14 -1.82 -4.08
CA ASP A 307 1.05 -1.26 -4.88
C ASP A 307 -0.32 -1.85 -4.50
N THR A 308 -0.38 -3.15 -4.23
CA THR A 308 -1.61 -3.82 -3.74
C THR A 308 -2.03 -3.29 -2.37
N ILE A 309 -1.08 -3.09 -1.46
CA ILE A 309 -1.34 -2.52 -0.12
C ILE A 309 -1.87 -1.10 -0.24
N GLU A 310 -1.28 -0.26 -1.10
CA GLU A 310 -1.76 1.12 -1.31
C GLU A 310 -3.18 1.15 -1.88
N ARG A 311 -3.49 0.29 -2.86
CA ARG A 311 -4.83 0.21 -3.48
C ARG A 311 -5.91 -0.36 -2.56
N HIS A 312 -5.53 -1.14 -1.56
CA HIS A 312 -6.45 -1.78 -0.61
C HIS A 312 -6.15 -1.35 0.83
N ALA A 313 -5.75 -0.09 1.01
CA ALA A 313 -5.38 0.47 2.31
C ALA A 313 -6.53 0.48 3.34
N ASP A 314 -7.77 0.34 2.87
CA ASP A 314 -9.00 0.23 3.66
C ASP A 314 -9.19 -1.15 4.31
N CYS A 315 -8.50 -2.19 3.84
CA CYS A 315 -8.59 -3.55 4.40
C CYS A 315 -7.85 -3.67 5.74
N GLY A 316 -8.46 -4.31 6.73
CA GLY A 316 -7.84 -4.58 8.03
C GLY A 316 -6.78 -5.69 7.94
N VAL A 317 -6.99 -6.66 7.05
CA VAL A 317 -6.08 -7.78 6.80
C VAL A 317 -5.88 -7.96 5.29
N LEU A 318 -4.64 -8.19 4.87
CA LEU A 318 -4.34 -8.74 3.55
C LEU A 318 -3.65 -10.09 3.75
N HIS A 319 -4.09 -11.09 2.97
CA HIS A 319 -3.56 -12.44 3.04
C HIS A 319 -2.95 -12.87 1.71
N VAL A 320 -1.65 -13.20 1.71
CA VAL A 320 -0.97 -13.79 0.56
C VAL A 320 -1.19 -15.30 0.57
N ASN A 321 -2.06 -15.76 -0.33
CA ASN A 321 -2.35 -17.17 -0.51
C ASN A 321 -1.31 -17.80 -1.44
N VAL A 322 -0.39 -18.55 -0.85
CA VAL A 322 0.73 -19.21 -1.55
C VAL A 322 0.32 -20.48 -2.29
N HIS A 323 -0.86 -21.02 -2.01
CA HIS A 323 -1.34 -22.27 -2.60
C HIS A 323 -2.20 -22.06 -3.84
N ASN A 324 -2.58 -20.82 -4.13
CA ASN A 324 -3.28 -20.46 -5.35
C ASN A 324 -2.46 -19.40 -6.09
N ASN A 325 -2.09 -19.68 -7.33
CA ASN A 325 -1.26 -18.80 -8.16
C ASN A 325 -2.01 -18.33 -9.42
N ASP A 326 -3.34 -18.18 -9.33
CA ASP A 326 -4.18 -17.65 -10.41
C ASP A 326 -3.98 -16.15 -10.66
N GLY A 327 -3.20 -15.47 -9.83
CA GLY A 327 -2.86 -14.05 -9.96
C GLY A 327 -3.97 -13.10 -9.52
N ARG A 328 -5.11 -13.62 -9.02
CA ARG A 328 -6.25 -12.79 -8.64
C ARG A 328 -5.99 -12.08 -7.32
N ILE A 329 -6.41 -10.82 -7.28
CA ILE A 329 -6.46 -9.99 -6.08
C ILE A 329 -7.92 -9.56 -5.92
N TYR A 330 -8.53 -9.87 -4.78
CA TYR A 330 -9.92 -9.54 -4.53
C TYR A 330 -10.19 -9.24 -3.07
N VAL A 331 -11.21 -8.42 -2.84
CA VAL A 331 -11.66 -8.01 -1.50
C VAL A 331 -12.94 -8.76 -1.16
N LYS A 332 -13.04 -9.20 0.09
CA LYS A 332 -14.25 -9.76 0.70
C LYS A 332 -14.42 -9.17 2.10
N GLU A 333 -15.56 -9.43 2.71
CA GLU A 333 -15.89 -8.90 4.04
C GLU A 333 -16.42 -9.99 4.96
N GLY A 334 -16.05 -9.89 6.24
CA GLY A 334 -16.60 -10.69 7.33
C GLY A 334 -15.81 -11.95 7.67
N LEU A 335 -15.87 -12.34 8.95
CA LEU A 335 -15.14 -13.49 9.51
C LEU A 335 -15.46 -14.83 8.83
N PRO A 336 -16.73 -15.19 8.53
CA PRO A 336 -17.02 -16.45 7.85
C PRO A 336 -16.39 -16.53 6.46
N ALA A 337 -16.39 -15.42 5.71
CA ALA A 337 -15.75 -15.34 4.41
C ALA A 337 -14.23 -15.49 4.55
N PHE A 338 -13.61 -14.81 5.52
CA PHE A 338 -12.17 -14.92 5.76
C PHE A 338 -11.76 -16.34 6.13
N LEU A 339 -12.52 -17.01 7.02
CA LEU A 339 -12.30 -18.41 7.39
C LEU A 339 -12.43 -19.33 6.17
N ALA A 340 -13.43 -19.13 5.31
CA ALA A 340 -13.62 -19.94 4.12
C ALA A 340 -12.48 -19.77 3.09
N GLU A 341 -11.92 -18.57 2.94
CA GLU A 341 -10.82 -18.29 2.00
C GLU A 341 -9.46 -18.79 2.50
N THR A 342 -9.20 -18.65 3.79
CA THR A 342 -7.86 -18.87 4.36
C THR A 342 -7.76 -20.19 5.11
N SER A 343 -8.81 -20.64 5.78
CA SER A 343 -8.80 -21.80 6.67
C SER A 343 -7.58 -21.73 7.61
N ILE A 344 -6.91 -22.87 7.84
CA ILE A 344 -5.69 -22.95 8.63
C ILE A 344 -4.51 -22.17 8.03
N MET A 345 -4.57 -21.74 6.76
CA MET A 345 -3.50 -20.95 6.15
C MET A 345 -3.41 -19.53 6.71
N SER A 346 -4.46 -19.03 7.38
CA SER A 346 -4.37 -17.79 8.17
C SER A 346 -3.30 -17.84 9.27
N THR A 347 -2.81 -19.03 9.63
CA THR A 347 -1.73 -19.21 10.60
C THR A 347 -0.32 -19.05 10.00
N PHE A 348 -0.19 -19.06 8.67
CA PHE A 348 1.09 -18.91 7.99
C PHE A 348 1.56 -17.45 8.05
N ILE A 349 2.52 -17.17 8.95
CA ILE A 349 2.94 -15.79 9.27
C ILE A 349 3.34 -14.98 8.03
N THR A 350 4.08 -15.59 7.10
CA THR A 350 4.61 -14.88 5.92
C THR A 350 3.50 -14.45 4.96
N GLY A 351 2.35 -15.12 5.03
CA GLY A 351 1.14 -14.75 4.31
C GLY A 351 0.33 -13.63 4.97
N THR A 352 0.72 -13.12 6.13
CA THR A 352 -0.07 -12.17 6.93
C THR A 352 0.43 -10.74 6.80
N VAL A 353 -0.47 -9.84 6.38
CA VAL A 353 -0.29 -8.39 6.42
C VAL A 353 -1.45 -7.77 7.20
N LEU A 354 -1.15 -6.94 8.20
CA LEU A 354 -2.12 -6.36 9.13
C LEU A 354 -2.10 -4.84 9.03
N ARG A 355 -3.26 -4.20 8.99
CA ARG A 355 -3.35 -2.75 9.18
C ARG A 355 -2.99 -2.41 10.63
N ARG A 356 -1.93 -1.64 10.81
CA ARG A 356 -1.34 -1.36 12.13
C ARG A 356 -2.32 -0.65 13.06
N GLU A 357 -3.10 0.29 12.53
CA GLU A 357 -4.11 1.01 13.31
C GLU A 357 -5.14 0.06 13.94
N ASP A 358 -5.61 -0.93 13.19
CA ASP A 358 -6.57 -1.92 13.69
C ASP A 358 -5.92 -2.91 14.66
N LEU A 359 -4.66 -3.31 14.39
CA LEU A 359 -3.85 -4.11 15.29
C LEU A 359 -3.72 -3.44 16.68
N LEU A 360 -3.39 -2.15 16.72
CA LEU A 360 -3.19 -1.41 17.98
C LEU A 360 -4.47 -1.25 18.79
N LYS A 361 -5.64 -1.37 18.15
CA LYS A 361 -6.93 -1.31 18.85
C LYS A 361 -7.26 -2.62 19.56
N VAL A 362 -6.60 -3.76 19.25
CA VAL A 362 -6.94 -5.08 19.83
C VAL A 362 -6.76 -5.07 21.35
N ASP A 363 -7.81 -5.43 22.11
CA ASP A 363 -7.83 -5.23 23.57
C ASP A 363 -6.95 -6.21 24.34
N THR A 364 -6.91 -7.49 23.93
CA THR A 364 -6.13 -8.55 24.58
C THR A 364 -5.25 -9.28 23.55
N PRO A 365 -4.30 -8.59 22.89
CA PRO A 365 -3.57 -9.13 21.74
C PRO A 365 -2.69 -10.34 22.09
N ASP A 366 -2.38 -10.54 23.37
CA ASP A 366 -1.58 -11.61 23.95
C ASP A 366 -2.41 -12.82 24.44
N ARG A 367 -3.75 -12.80 24.28
CA ARG A 367 -4.66 -13.82 24.82
C ARG A 367 -4.29 -15.26 24.47
N PHE A 368 -3.81 -15.49 23.25
CA PHE A 368 -3.41 -16.81 22.76
C PHE A 368 -1.91 -16.90 22.50
N LEU A 369 -1.12 -16.07 23.18
CA LEU A 369 0.33 -16.20 23.18
C LEU A 369 0.70 -17.59 23.74
N ASP A 370 1.68 -18.24 23.13
CA ASP A 370 2.09 -19.65 23.29
C ASP A 370 1.21 -20.70 22.61
N SER A 371 0.17 -20.28 21.87
CA SER A 371 -0.61 -21.22 21.05
C SER A 371 0.09 -21.61 19.74
N SER A 372 1.18 -20.93 19.37
CA SER A 372 1.81 -20.93 18.04
C SER A 372 0.99 -20.23 16.94
N PHE A 373 -0.26 -19.85 17.23
CA PHE A 373 -1.22 -19.27 16.28
C PHE A 373 -1.82 -17.95 16.77
N ASN A 374 -1.13 -17.21 17.65
CA ASN A 374 -1.64 -15.93 18.17
C ASN A 374 -1.92 -14.89 17.06
N GLN A 375 -1.13 -14.91 15.98
CA GLN A 375 -1.35 -14.11 14.77
C GLN A 375 -2.72 -14.37 14.11
N MET A 376 -3.26 -15.59 14.20
CA MET A 376 -4.60 -15.90 13.69
C MET A 376 -5.66 -15.22 14.55
N TYR A 377 -5.53 -15.32 15.88
CA TYR A 377 -6.42 -14.64 16.80
C TYR A 377 -6.45 -13.12 16.55
N ILE A 378 -5.28 -12.50 16.38
CA ILE A 378 -5.15 -11.07 16.08
C ILE A 378 -5.87 -10.70 14.78
N GLN A 379 -5.67 -11.46 13.68
CA GLN A 379 -6.38 -11.25 12.41
C GLN A 379 -7.90 -11.24 12.63
N TYR A 380 -8.41 -12.20 13.41
CA TYR A 380 -9.85 -12.33 13.61
C TYR A 380 -10.38 -11.18 14.47
N CYS A 381 -9.65 -10.73 15.50
CA CYS A 381 -10.01 -9.54 16.27
C CYS A 381 -10.03 -8.27 15.43
N ILE A 382 -9.09 -8.09 14.51
CA ILE A 382 -9.11 -6.99 13.52
C ILE A 382 -10.39 -7.07 12.69
N LEU A 383 -10.71 -8.25 12.15
CA LEU A 383 -11.87 -8.46 11.27
C LEU A 383 -13.23 -8.32 11.97
N GLN A 384 -13.30 -8.38 13.30
CA GLN A 384 -14.52 -8.02 14.04
C GLN A 384 -14.84 -6.53 13.97
N ARG A 385 -13.83 -5.68 13.77
CA ARG A 385 -13.95 -4.21 13.77
C ARG A 385 -13.86 -3.63 12.36
N ASN A 386 -12.88 -4.10 11.61
CA ASN A 386 -12.70 -3.80 10.19
C ASN A 386 -12.92 -5.08 9.38
N PRO A 387 -14.14 -5.37 8.92
CA PRO A 387 -14.47 -6.66 8.30
C PRO A 387 -13.85 -6.84 6.92
N ARG A 388 -13.28 -5.80 6.31
CA ARG A 388 -12.71 -5.83 4.95
C ARG A 388 -11.35 -6.51 4.95
N PHE A 389 -11.16 -7.45 4.04
CA PHE A 389 -9.88 -8.10 3.81
C PHE A 389 -9.60 -8.33 2.33
N CYS A 390 -8.32 -8.37 1.97
CA CYS A 390 -7.84 -8.64 0.63
C CYS A 390 -7.18 -10.02 0.56
N ILE A 391 -7.50 -10.82 -0.45
CA ILE A 391 -6.81 -12.07 -0.79
C ILE A 391 -5.94 -11.83 -2.01
N ILE A 392 -4.67 -12.23 -1.91
CA ILE A 392 -3.66 -12.12 -2.97
C ILE A 392 -3.24 -13.55 -3.34
N ASN A 393 -3.77 -14.07 -4.44
CA ASN A 393 -3.43 -15.41 -4.94
C ASN A 393 -2.17 -15.35 -5.80
N ARG A 394 -1.01 -15.46 -5.14
CA ARG A 394 0.28 -15.44 -5.82
C ARG A 394 1.31 -16.25 -5.07
N SER A 395 2.07 -17.06 -5.82
CA SER A 395 3.26 -17.73 -5.31
C SER A 395 4.38 -16.70 -5.21
N MET A 396 4.62 -16.23 -3.98
CA MET A 396 5.55 -15.14 -3.70
C MET A 396 6.82 -15.61 -2.98
N TYR A 397 6.91 -16.89 -2.61
CA TYR A 397 7.97 -17.39 -1.74
C TYR A 397 8.55 -18.72 -2.24
N GLN A 398 9.86 -18.85 -2.06
CA GLN A 398 10.58 -20.12 -2.03
C GLN A 398 10.86 -20.47 -0.56
N PHE A 399 10.94 -21.74 -0.23
CA PHE A 399 11.05 -22.19 1.16
C PHE A 399 12.40 -22.87 1.39
N ALA A 400 13.03 -22.64 2.55
CA ALA A 400 14.25 -23.34 2.94
C ALA A 400 14.05 -24.86 3.17
N ALA A 401 12.79 -25.32 3.17
CA ALA A 401 12.40 -26.70 3.48
C ALA A 401 12.90 -27.20 4.84
N ASN A 402 12.98 -26.30 5.82
CA ASN A 402 13.35 -26.63 7.19
C ASN A 402 12.39 -27.66 7.79
N GLU A 403 12.94 -28.59 8.59
CA GLU A 403 12.10 -29.47 9.39
C GLU A 403 11.39 -28.68 10.50
N PRO A 404 10.06 -28.77 10.60
CA PRO A 404 9.34 -28.16 11.70
C PRO A 404 9.76 -28.78 13.03
N SER A 405 10.20 -27.95 13.97
CA SER A 405 10.69 -28.40 15.28
C SER A 405 10.25 -27.43 16.38
N GLY A 406 10.36 -27.86 17.65
CA GLY A 406 10.04 -27.01 18.81
C GLY A 406 8.56 -26.94 19.19
N TYR A 407 7.68 -27.72 18.54
CA TYR A 407 6.26 -27.83 18.90
C TYR A 407 5.74 -29.25 18.66
N ASN A 408 4.60 -29.58 19.28
CA ASN A 408 3.84 -30.81 18.98
C ASN A 408 2.79 -30.50 17.92
N PHE A 409 2.87 -31.20 16.79
CA PHE A 409 2.04 -30.95 15.61
C PHE A 409 0.55 -31.09 15.90
N GLY A 410 0.14 -32.18 16.56
CA GLY A 410 -1.27 -32.41 16.92
C GLY A 410 -1.83 -31.33 17.84
N ASN A 411 -1.05 -30.89 18.83
CA ASN A 411 -1.46 -29.83 19.75
C ASN A 411 -1.74 -28.52 18.99
N VAL A 412 -0.90 -28.17 18.02
CA VAL A 412 -1.06 -26.94 17.26
C VAL A 412 -2.26 -27.02 16.31
N VAL A 413 -2.35 -28.06 15.47
CA VAL A 413 -3.38 -28.15 14.42
C VAL A 413 -4.77 -28.53 14.94
N PHE A 414 -4.87 -29.22 16.09
CA PHE A 414 -6.14 -29.55 16.70
C PHE A 414 -6.46 -28.62 17.88
N ARG A 415 -5.65 -28.65 18.94
CA ARG A 415 -5.97 -27.90 20.16
C ARG A 415 -5.90 -26.39 19.97
N SER A 416 -4.78 -25.84 19.53
CA SER A 416 -4.63 -24.39 19.39
C SER A 416 -5.62 -23.83 18.37
N TYR A 417 -5.67 -24.43 17.18
CA TYR A 417 -6.55 -24.00 16.10
C TYR A 417 -8.03 -24.00 16.50
N GLN A 418 -8.53 -25.11 17.05
CA GLN A 418 -9.95 -25.21 17.44
C GLN A 418 -10.29 -24.34 18.65
N THR A 419 -9.35 -24.14 19.58
CA THR A 419 -9.58 -23.26 20.74
C THR A 419 -9.74 -21.80 20.30
N ILE A 420 -8.91 -21.34 19.35
CA ILE A 420 -9.01 -19.98 18.81
C ILE A 420 -10.31 -19.80 18.03
N LEU A 421 -10.69 -20.74 17.14
CA LEU A 421 -11.96 -20.66 16.41
C LEU A 421 -13.16 -20.65 17.37
N SER A 422 -13.14 -21.50 18.39
CA SER A 422 -14.21 -21.58 19.39
C SER A 422 -14.38 -20.28 20.19
N TYR A 423 -13.29 -19.51 20.40
CA TYR A 423 -13.38 -18.20 21.02
C TYR A 423 -14.23 -17.21 20.20
N PHE A 424 -14.26 -17.37 18.87
CA PHE A 424 -15.06 -16.53 17.98
C PHE A 424 -16.50 -17.03 17.74
N LEU A 425 -16.90 -18.13 18.38
CA LEU A 425 -18.29 -18.59 18.36
C LEU A 425 -19.21 -17.55 19.00
N GLY A 426 -20.21 -17.10 18.26
CA GLY A 426 -21.10 -16.00 18.69
C GLY A 426 -20.44 -14.62 18.64
N LYS A 427 -19.20 -14.52 18.15
CA LYS A 427 -18.44 -13.29 17.95
C LYS A 427 -18.13 -13.03 16.47
N GLY A 428 -19.03 -13.45 15.59
CA GLY A 428 -18.90 -13.33 14.14
C GLY A 428 -18.75 -14.67 13.42
N LEU A 429 -18.48 -15.78 14.14
CA LEU A 429 -18.58 -17.14 13.61
C LEU A 429 -19.76 -17.89 14.23
N THR A 430 -20.35 -18.77 13.44
CA THR A 430 -21.33 -19.76 13.89
C THR A 430 -20.68 -21.13 14.07
N MET A 431 -21.38 -22.04 14.77
CA MET A 431 -20.95 -23.43 14.87
C MET A 431 -20.90 -24.12 13.50
N GLN A 432 -21.74 -23.69 12.55
CA GLN A 432 -21.75 -24.24 11.20
C GLN A 432 -20.49 -23.84 10.42
N ASP A 433 -20.05 -22.57 10.54
CA ASP A 433 -18.82 -22.09 9.91
C ASP A 433 -17.61 -22.88 10.42
N ILE A 434 -17.51 -23.04 11.75
CA ILE A 434 -16.42 -23.78 12.40
C ILE A 434 -16.44 -25.25 11.98
N ARG A 435 -17.60 -25.92 11.98
CA ARG A 435 -17.71 -27.32 11.55
C ARG A 435 -17.35 -27.51 10.08
N PHE A 436 -17.77 -26.57 9.22
CA PHE A 436 -17.43 -26.61 7.81
C PHE A 436 -15.92 -26.51 7.61
N ASP A 437 -15.28 -25.50 8.20
CA ASP A 437 -13.83 -25.33 8.11
C ASP A 437 -13.07 -26.50 8.76
N LYS A 438 -13.49 -26.96 9.93
CA LYS A 438 -12.88 -28.09 10.64
C LYS A 438 -12.74 -29.33 9.76
N ARG A 439 -13.73 -29.59 8.90
CA ARG A 439 -13.65 -30.65 7.88
C ARG A 439 -12.66 -30.31 6.76
N GLN A 440 -12.72 -29.09 6.21
CA GLN A 440 -11.83 -28.65 5.12
C GLN A 440 -10.36 -28.62 5.54
N ALA A 441 -10.06 -28.00 6.68
CA ALA A 441 -8.72 -27.95 7.27
C ALA A 441 -8.15 -29.36 7.49
N LEU A 442 -8.97 -30.27 8.03
CA LEU A 442 -8.56 -31.64 8.28
C LEU A 442 -8.13 -32.37 7.00
N PHE A 443 -9.02 -32.45 6.01
CA PHE A 443 -8.79 -33.27 4.82
C PHE A 443 -7.86 -32.61 3.80
N ASN A 444 -7.92 -31.29 3.64
CA ASN A 444 -7.15 -30.60 2.60
C ASN A 444 -5.75 -30.20 3.06
N LYS A 445 -5.50 -30.12 4.38
CA LYS A 445 -4.25 -29.60 4.94
C LYS A 445 -3.63 -30.50 6.00
N ILE A 446 -4.35 -30.76 7.10
CA ILE A 446 -3.77 -31.43 8.28
C ILE A 446 -3.38 -32.88 7.98
N ILE A 447 -4.27 -33.67 7.38
CA ILE A 447 -3.99 -35.07 7.05
C ILE A 447 -2.88 -35.20 6.00
N PRO A 448 -2.90 -34.46 4.87
CA PRO A 448 -1.79 -34.46 3.93
C PRO A 448 -0.44 -34.10 4.57
N TRP A 449 -0.43 -33.11 5.47
CA TRP A 449 0.79 -32.72 6.17
C TRP A 449 1.26 -33.79 7.15
N TYR A 450 0.36 -34.36 7.96
CA TYR A 450 0.66 -35.49 8.83
C TYR A 450 1.22 -36.69 8.06
N HIS A 451 0.59 -37.03 6.93
CA HIS A 451 1.07 -38.09 6.04
C HIS A 451 2.50 -37.81 5.56
N GLY A 452 2.79 -36.57 5.16
CA GLY A 452 4.13 -36.14 4.78
C GLY A 452 5.15 -36.31 5.92
N ILE A 453 4.83 -35.83 7.13
CA ILE A 453 5.69 -35.96 8.32
C ILE A 453 6.08 -37.42 8.55
N ILE A 454 5.09 -38.32 8.53
CA ILE A 454 5.31 -39.75 8.79
C ILE A 454 6.05 -40.42 7.62
N SER A 455 5.61 -40.20 6.38
CA SER A 455 6.17 -40.86 5.18
C SER A 455 7.62 -40.46 4.91
N TYR A 456 7.96 -39.19 5.17
CA TYR A 456 9.32 -38.67 4.99
C TYR A 456 10.18 -38.79 6.25
N ARG A 457 9.66 -39.40 7.34
CA ARG A 457 10.36 -39.61 8.61
C ARG A 457 10.96 -38.33 9.20
N MET A 458 10.19 -37.24 9.14
CA MET A 458 10.60 -35.95 9.68
C MET A 458 10.70 -36.01 11.22
N THR A 459 11.53 -35.15 11.83
CA THR A 459 11.71 -35.12 13.29
C THR A 459 10.59 -34.44 14.07
N THR A 460 9.56 -33.93 13.39
CA THR A 460 8.42 -33.23 14.00
C THR A 460 7.72 -34.09 15.05
N ASN A 461 7.48 -33.54 16.25
CA ASN A 461 6.77 -34.24 17.31
C ASN A 461 5.30 -34.47 16.94
N THR A 462 4.91 -35.74 16.78
CA THR A 462 3.52 -36.18 16.54
C THR A 462 2.98 -37.09 17.66
N GLU A 463 3.62 -37.08 18.82
CA GLU A 463 3.16 -37.84 19.99
C GLU A 463 1.72 -37.43 20.37
N GLY A 464 0.88 -38.41 20.69
CA GLY A 464 -0.53 -38.18 21.05
C GLY A 464 -1.42 -37.68 19.90
N PHE A 465 -0.97 -37.68 18.64
CA PHE A 465 -1.77 -37.20 17.51
C PHE A 465 -3.14 -37.89 17.38
N GLU A 466 -3.19 -39.22 17.58
CA GLU A 466 -4.45 -39.99 17.57
C GLU A 466 -5.36 -39.58 18.73
N ASP A 467 -4.83 -39.46 19.94
CA ASP A 467 -5.60 -39.08 21.13
C ASP A 467 -6.20 -37.68 21.00
N LEU A 468 -5.42 -36.74 20.46
CA LEU A 468 -5.88 -35.39 20.16
C LEU A 468 -6.93 -35.39 19.05
N PHE A 469 -6.75 -36.19 17.99
CA PHE A 469 -7.79 -36.35 16.98
C PHE A 469 -9.10 -36.87 17.59
N ILE A 470 -9.03 -37.91 18.43
CA ILE A 470 -10.20 -38.45 19.16
C ILE A 470 -10.86 -37.37 20.00
N GLN A 471 -10.09 -36.67 20.83
CA GLN A 471 -10.59 -35.62 21.70
C GLN A 471 -11.38 -34.54 20.95
N TYR A 472 -10.87 -34.09 19.80
CA TYR A 472 -11.46 -32.97 19.07
C TYR A 472 -12.45 -33.39 17.98
N TYR A 473 -12.44 -34.63 17.49
CA TYR A 473 -13.24 -35.06 16.33
C TYR A 473 -14.21 -36.21 16.61
N GLN A 474 -14.29 -36.78 17.82
CA GLN A 474 -15.19 -37.92 18.14
C GLN A 474 -16.66 -37.70 17.77
N ASP A 475 -17.15 -36.46 17.84
CA ASP A 475 -18.55 -36.12 17.54
C ASP A 475 -18.81 -35.82 16.04
N GLU A 476 -17.79 -35.90 15.19
CA GLU A 476 -17.91 -35.59 13.76
C GLU A 476 -18.40 -36.81 12.96
N PRO A 477 -19.25 -36.63 11.93
CA PRO A 477 -19.85 -37.74 11.18
C PRO A 477 -18.83 -38.58 10.38
N TYR A 478 -17.62 -38.05 10.16
CA TYR A 478 -16.52 -38.71 9.46
C TYR A 478 -15.44 -39.26 10.41
N PHE A 479 -15.69 -39.28 11.73
CA PHE A 479 -14.71 -39.65 12.74
C PHE A 479 -14.12 -41.05 12.55
N GLU A 480 -14.97 -42.09 12.56
CA GLU A 480 -14.53 -43.50 12.57
C GLU A 480 -13.68 -43.86 11.34
N SER A 481 -14.14 -43.47 10.14
CA SER A 481 -13.40 -43.71 8.89
C SER A 481 -12.08 -42.95 8.86
N THR A 482 -12.05 -41.73 9.41
CA THR A 482 -10.82 -40.92 9.44
C THR A 482 -9.83 -41.45 10.47
N LEU A 483 -10.28 -41.92 11.64
CA LEU A 483 -9.42 -42.53 12.64
C LEU A 483 -8.72 -43.78 12.09
N GLN A 484 -9.47 -44.62 11.36
CA GLN A 484 -8.91 -45.79 10.68
C GLN A 484 -7.84 -45.37 9.65
N PHE A 485 -8.09 -44.30 8.89
CA PHE A 485 -7.12 -43.78 7.94
C PHE A 485 -5.85 -43.25 8.62
N ILE A 486 -5.98 -42.43 9.67
CA ILE A 486 -4.84 -41.90 10.44
C ILE A 486 -3.97 -43.04 10.98
N ARG A 487 -4.58 -44.11 11.50
CA ARG A 487 -3.87 -45.32 11.96
C ARG A 487 -3.14 -46.03 10.83
N SER A 488 -3.73 -46.11 9.64
CA SER A 488 -3.07 -46.75 8.49
C SER A 488 -1.79 -46.03 8.06
N ILE A 489 -1.71 -44.70 8.22
CA ILE A 489 -0.52 -43.89 7.86
C ILE A 489 0.69 -44.29 8.72
N ARG A 490 0.48 -44.53 10.02
CA ARG A 490 1.55 -45.01 10.91
C ARG A 490 1.91 -46.46 10.61
N ALA A 491 0.92 -47.32 10.38
CA ALA A 491 1.14 -48.72 10.08
C ALA A 491 1.90 -48.95 8.77
N SER A 492 1.70 -48.10 7.75
CA SER A 492 2.40 -48.20 6.46
C SER A 492 3.85 -47.73 6.49
N SER A 493 4.30 -47.13 7.60
CA SER A 493 5.61 -46.48 7.72
C SER A 493 6.55 -47.20 8.69
N GLY A 494 6.05 -48.26 9.34
CA GLY A 494 6.75 -49.13 10.29
C GLY A 494 7.55 -50.26 9.66
#